data_AF-A0A3M1MZ65-F1
#
_entry.id   AF-A0A3M1MZ65-F1
#
_cell.length_a   1.000
_cell.length_b   1.000
_cell.length_c   1.000
_cell.angle_alpha   90.00
_cell.angle_beta   90.00
_cell.angle_gamma   90.00
#
_symmetry.space_group_name_H-M   'P 1'
#
loop_
_entity.id
_entity.type
_entity.pdbx_description
1 polymer ?
#
loop_
_entity_poly.entity_id
_entity_poly.type
_entity_poly.pdbx_seq_one_letter_code
_entity_poly.pdbx_strand_id
1 'polypeptide(L)'
;FHEWVSEGEINYATLFPAMRALWKDALGWGALNVLVWLILGGNFALSWHSPALVWWFLRPVWALTALGWFTVNLYFWPCYFRMPSPQVGSALRRSARFALAHPGVAVGGALVALVLLVFSVVLTFFLVVAWMSWVGLLAEYAVETATAHQSTD
;
A
#
# COMPACT_ATOMS: atom_id res chain seq x y z
N PHE A 1 -22.84 -2.45 -4.45
CA PHE A 1 -21.87 -1.34 -4.54
C PHE A 1 -22.35 -0.21 -5.46
N HIS A 2 -22.96 -0.51 -6.62
CA HIS A 2 -23.50 0.52 -7.53
C HIS A 2 -24.65 1.38 -6.94
N GLU A 3 -25.38 0.87 -5.95
CA GLU A 3 -26.51 1.56 -5.30
C GLU A 3 -26.08 2.50 -4.15
N TRP A 4 -24.81 2.44 -3.70
CA TRP A 4 -24.34 3.16 -2.50
C TRP A 4 -23.67 4.50 -2.82
N VAL A 5 -23.44 4.80 -4.10
CA VAL A 5 -22.71 5.98 -4.58
C VAL A 5 -23.58 6.86 -5.49
N SER A 6 -24.81 6.43 -5.82
CA SER A 6 -25.69 7.23 -6.68
C SER A 6 -26.37 8.41 -5.98
N GLU A 7 -26.37 8.47 -4.64
CA GLU A 7 -27.10 9.50 -3.88
C GLU A 7 -26.22 10.54 -3.18
N GLY A 8 -24.89 10.44 -3.23
CA GLY A 8 -23.99 11.45 -2.65
C GLY A 8 -23.99 11.55 -1.12
N GLU A 9 -24.87 10.83 -0.41
CA GLU A 9 -24.89 10.76 1.05
C GLU A 9 -24.16 9.52 1.55
N ILE A 10 -23.02 9.72 2.23
CA ILE A 10 -22.34 8.66 2.97
C ILE A 10 -23.18 8.36 4.21
N ASN A 11 -24.00 7.30 4.16
CA ASN A 11 -24.71 6.83 5.34
C ASN A 11 -23.74 6.09 6.28
N TYR A 12 -23.29 6.77 7.34
CA TYR A 12 -22.38 6.17 8.32
C TYR A 12 -22.96 4.93 9.02
N ALA A 13 -24.28 4.79 9.08
CA ALA A 13 -24.94 3.62 9.66
C ALA A 13 -24.71 2.33 8.84
N THR A 14 -24.38 2.46 7.55
CA THR A 14 -24.15 1.33 6.64
C THR A 14 -22.67 1.04 6.40
N LEU A 15 -21.79 1.97 6.80
CA LEU A 15 -20.34 1.83 6.71
C LEU A 15 -19.81 0.64 7.52
N PHE A 16 -20.20 0.54 8.79
CA PHE A 16 -19.69 -0.51 9.67
C PHE A 16 -20.13 -1.92 9.27
N PRO A 17 -21.42 -2.16 8.91
CA PRO A 17 -21.83 -3.43 8.31
C PRO A 17 -21.07 -3.77 7.02
N ALA A 18 -20.82 -2.79 6.14
CA ALA A 18 -20.07 -3.01 4.90
C ALA A 18 -18.60 -3.39 5.17
N MET A 19 -17.94 -2.72 6.12
CA MET A 19 -16.59 -3.09 6.56
C MET A 19 -16.56 -4.51 7.14
N ARG A 20 -17.55 -4.86 7.96
CA ARG A 20 -17.70 -6.21 8.54
C ARG A 20 -18.10 -7.28 7.51
N ALA A 21 -18.61 -6.90 6.35
CA ALA A 21 -18.78 -7.84 5.24
C ALA A 21 -17.45 -8.13 4.53
N LEU A 22 -16.57 -7.12 4.45
CA LEU A 22 -15.35 -7.18 3.64
C LEU A 22 -14.07 -7.58 4.41
N TRP A 23 -14.07 -7.51 5.75
CA TRP A 23 -12.83 -7.70 6.52
C TRP A 23 -12.15 -9.06 6.29
N LYS A 24 -12.91 -10.15 6.11
CA LYS A 24 -12.31 -11.49 5.86
C LYS A 24 -11.59 -11.51 4.51
N ASP A 25 -12.24 -10.99 3.49
CA ASP A 25 -11.66 -10.91 2.14
C ASP A 25 -10.47 -9.96 2.11
N ALA A 26 -10.57 -8.83 2.82
CA ALA A 26 -9.49 -7.86 2.95
C ALA A 26 -8.29 -8.44 3.71
N LEU A 27 -8.51 -9.19 4.80
CA LEU A 27 -7.44 -9.87 5.53
C LEU A 27 -6.79 -10.97 4.69
N GLY A 28 -7.59 -11.79 4.01
CA GLY A 28 -7.07 -12.83 3.11
C GLY A 28 -6.25 -12.23 1.97
N TRP A 29 -6.73 -11.13 1.38
CA TRP A 29 -6.01 -10.39 0.34
C TRP A 29 -4.73 -9.73 0.86
N GLY A 30 -4.78 -9.16 2.07
CA GLY A 30 -3.62 -8.61 2.76
C GLY A 30 -2.56 -9.67 3.02
N ALA A 31 -2.96 -10.83 3.55
CA ALA A 31 -2.06 -11.96 3.80
C ALA A 31 -1.40 -12.46 2.50
N LEU A 32 -2.17 -12.55 1.41
CA LEU A 32 -1.62 -12.92 0.09
C LEU A 32 -0.59 -11.89 -0.40
N ASN A 33 -0.86 -10.59 -0.24
CA ASN A 33 0.08 -9.55 -0.60
C ASN A 33 1.37 -9.63 0.20
N VAL A 34 1.27 -9.80 1.52
CA VAL A 34 2.43 -9.98 2.39
C VAL A 34 3.25 -11.18 1.93
N LEU A 35 2.62 -12.33 1.67
CA LEU A 35 3.30 -13.53 1.21
C LEU A 35 4.06 -13.29 -0.11
N VAL A 36 3.41 -12.68 -1.10
CA VAL A 36 4.03 -12.40 -2.40
C VAL A 36 5.21 -11.44 -2.26
N TRP A 37 5.06 -10.37 -1.48
CA TRP A 37 6.15 -9.41 -1.24
C TRP A 37 7.30 -10.02 -0.43
N LEU A 38 7.03 -10.91 0.52
CA LEU A 38 8.08 -11.66 1.22
C LEU A 38 8.88 -12.55 0.26
N ILE A 39 8.20 -13.26 -0.65
CA ILE A 39 8.87 -14.10 -1.64
C ILE A 39 9.72 -13.23 -2.58
N LEU A 40 9.14 -12.17 -3.15
CA LEU A 40 9.86 -11.30 -4.10
C LEU A 40 11.02 -10.56 -3.41
N GLY A 41 10.76 -9.94 -2.26
CA GLY A 41 11.76 -9.23 -1.47
C GLY A 41 12.88 -10.15 -0.99
N GLY A 42 12.55 -11.36 -0.54
CA GLY A 42 13.53 -12.37 -0.16
C GLY A 42 14.41 -12.80 -1.35
N ASN A 43 13.83 -13.04 -2.52
CA ASN A 43 14.59 -13.36 -3.74
C ASN A 43 15.53 -12.22 -4.14
N PHE A 44 15.05 -10.97 -4.08
CA PHE A 44 15.90 -9.80 -4.33
C PHE A 44 17.04 -9.70 -3.33
N ALA A 45 16.76 -9.82 -2.03
CA ALA A 45 17.77 -9.74 -0.98
C ALA A 45 18.85 -10.82 -1.12
N LEU A 46 18.46 -12.07 -1.38
CA LEU A 46 19.39 -13.19 -1.56
C LEU A 46 20.25 -13.01 -2.82
N SER A 47 19.67 -12.50 -3.90
CA SER A 47 20.41 -12.34 -5.16
C SER A 47 21.29 -11.09 -5.19
N TRP A 48 21.04 -10.07 -4.35
CA TRP A 48 21.56 -8.71 -4.53
C TRP A 48 23.08 -8.63 -4.66
N HIS A 49 23.80 -9.36 -3.82
CA HIS A 49 25.26 -9.36 -3.78
C HIS A 49 25.90 -10.52 -4.56
N SER A 50 25.09 -11.42 -5.13
CA SER A 50 25.63 -12.57 -5.83
C SER A 50 26.04 -12.21 -7.26
N PRO A 51 27.31 -12.43 -7.66
CA PRO A 51 27.81 -12.08 -9.00
C PRO A 51 27.46 -13.12 -10.07
N ALA A 52 26.81 -14.24 -9.71
CA ALA A 52 26.53 -15.31 -10.67
C ALA A 52 25.60 -14.85 -11.80
N LEU A 53 25.92 -15.26 -13.04
CA LEU A 53 25.19 -14.86 -14.25
C LEU A 53 23.70 -15.21 -14.20
N VAL A 54 23.32 -16.30 -13.51
CA VAL A 54 21.92 -16.69 -13.32
C VAL A 54 21.10 -15.59 -12.63
N TRP A 55 21.69 -14.89 -11.66
CA TRP A 55 21.00 -13.82 -10.93
C TRP A 55 20.80 -12.56 -11.76
N TRP A 56 21.66 -12.32 -12.76
CA TRP A 56 21.46 -11.24 -13.72
C TRP A 56 20.19 -11.38 -14.54
N PHE A 57 19.78 -12.62 -14.86
CA PHE A 57 18.52 -12.88 -15.56
C PHE A 57 17.31 -12.95 -14.62
N LEU A 58 17.50 -13.50 -13.42
CA LEU A 58 16.40 -13.65 -12.46
C LEU A 58 15.93 -12.32 -11.86
N ARG A 59 16.84 -11.36 -11.62
CA ARG A 59 16.47 -10.03 -11.07
C ARG A 59 15.45 -9.27 -11.94
N PRO A 60 15.66 -9.10 -13.27
CA PRO A 60 14.65 -8.53 -14.14
C PRO A 60 13.32 -9.29 -14.13
N VAL A 61 13.36 -10.63 -14.10
CA VAL A 61 12.14 -11.46 -14.06
C VAL A 61 11.35 -11.19 -12.80
N TRP A 62 11.99 -11.11 -11.64
CA TRP A 62 11.32 -10.76 -10.40
C TRP A 62 10.87 -9.30 -10.36
N ALA A 63 11.63 -8.37 -10.95
CA ALA A 63 11.23 -6.97 -11.06
C ALA A 63 9.94 -6.83 -11.88
N LEU A 64 9.87 -7.52 -13.02
CA LEU A 64 8.69 -7.57 -13.88
C LEU A 64 7.52 -8.27 -13.19
N THR A 65 7.78 -9.33 -12.42
CA THR A 65 6.77 -10.01 -11.63
C THR A 65 6.21 -9.10 -10.54
N ALA A 66 7.07 -8.36 -9.83
CA ALA A 66 6.68 -7.39 -8.82
C ALA A 66 5.85 -6.25 -9.43
N LEU A 67 6.28 -5.73 -10.58
CA LEU A 67 5.55 -4.70 -11.31
C LEU A 67 4.18 -5.22 -11.77
N GLY A 68 4.12 -6.42 -12.35
CA GLY A 68 2.86 -7.04 -12.76
C GLY A 68 1.92 -7.27 -11.58
N TRP A 69 2.44 -7.76 -10.45
CA TRP A 69 1.67 -7.94 -9.22
C TRP A 69 1.14 -6.61 -8.66
N PHE A 70 1.97 -5.57 -8.67
CA PHE A 70 1.59 -4.22 -8.28
C PHE A 70 0.45 -3.69 -9.16
N THR A 71 0.58 -3.79 -10.48
CA THR A 71 -0.46 -3.39 -11.43
C THR A 71 -1.77 -4.13 -11.20
N VAL A 72 -1.71 -5.44 -10.97
CA VAL A 72 -2.90 -6.26 -10.65
C VAL A 72 -3.59 -5.79 -9.39
N ASN A 73 -2.82 -5.37 -8.37
CA ASN A 73 -3.36 -4.84 -7.12
C ASN A 73 -4.11 -3.52 -7.30
N LEU A 74 -3.64 -2.63 -8.19
CA LEU A 74 -4.32 -1.36 -8.49
C LEU A 74 -5.76 -1.57 -8.97
N TYR A 75 -6.00 -2.64 -9.73
CA TYR A 75 -7.31 -2.93 -10.31
C TYR A 75 -8.10 -4.01 -9.55
N PHE A 76 -7.50 -4.66 -8.54
CA PHE A 76 -8.14 -5.76 -7.82
C PHE A 76 -9.46 -5.32 -7.17
N TRP A 77 -9.42 -4.31 -6.30
CA TRP A 77 -10.61 -3.83 -5.59
C TRP A 77 -11.69 -3.25 -6.52
N PRO A 78 -11.35 -2.39 -7.51
CA PRO A 78 -12.32 -1.95 -8.52
C PRO A 78 -13.00 -3.12 -9.26
N CYS A 79 -12.24 -4.15 -9.64
CA CYS A 79 -12.80 -5.35 -10.27
C CYS A 79 -13.65 -6.16 -9.29
N TYR A 80 -13.23 -6.30 -8.03
CA TYR A 80 -13.93 -7.03 -6.98
C TYR A 80 -15.33 -6.46 -6.73
N PHE A 81 -15.42 -5.14 -6.56
CA PHE A 81 -16.68 -4.46 -6.23
C PHE A 81 -17.67 -4.34 -7.41
N ARG A 82 -17.18 -4.48 -8.65
CA ARG A 82 -18.02 -4.51 -9.85
C ARG A 82 -18.61 -5.89 -10.16
N MET A 83 -18.26 -6.93 -9.40
CA MET A 83 -18.79 -8.28 -9.65
C MET A 83 -20.17 -8.47 -9.03
N PRO A 84 -21.10 -9.15 -9.72
CA PRO A 84 -22.36 -9.59 -9.12
C PRO A 84 -22.15 -10.56 -7.95
N SER A 85 -21.16 -11.45 -8.08
CA SER A 85 -20.76 -12.42 -7.05
C SER A 85 -19.25 -12.29 -6.78
N PRO A 86 -18.86 -11.46 -5.80
CA PRO A 86 -17.45 -11.18 -5.54
C PRO A 86 -16.73 -12.43 -5.01
N GLN A 87 -15.68 -12.84 -5.73
CA GLN A 87 -14.77 -13.91 -5.32
C GLN A 87 -13.35 -13.47 -5.64
N VAL A 88 -12.43 -13.65 -4.68
CA VAL A 88 -11.03 -13.19 -4.79
C VAL A 88 -10.34 -13.72 -6.06
N GLY A 89 -10.48 -15.02 -6.35
CA GLY A 89 -9.86 -15.63 -7.54
C GLY A 89 -10.41 -15.09 -8.86
N SER A 90 -11.72 -14.82 -8.91
CA SER A 90 -12.37 -14.22 -10.08
C SER A 90 -11.93 -12.76 -10.27
N ALA A 91 -11.79 -12.00 -9.18
CA ALA A 91 -11.26 -10.64 -9.18
C ALA A 91 -9.82 -10.56 -9.65
N LEU A 92 -8.95 -11.43 -9.13
CA LEU A 92 -7.57 -11.53 -9.57
C LEU A 92 -7.47 -11.82 -11.08
N ARG A 93 -8.27 -12.78 -11.57
CA ARG A 93 -8.26 -13.14 -13.00
C ARG A 93 -8.75 -11.97 -13.87
N ARG A 94 -9.79 -11.25 -13.43
CA ARG A 94 -10.30 -10.09 -14.17
C ARG A 94 -9.34 -8.91 -14.14
N SER A 95 -8.70 -8.61 -13.02
CA SER A 95 -7.72 -7.53 -12.94
C SER A 95 -6.48 -7.84 -13.77
N ALA A 96 -5.98 -9.08 -13.75
CA ALA A 96 -4.89 -9.51 -14.61
C ALA A 96 -5.26 -9.43 -16.11
N ARG A 97 -6.44 -9.92 -16.49
CA ARG A 97 -6.93 -9.80 -17.88
C ARG A 97 -7.10 -8.35 -18.30
N PHE A 98 -7.60 -7.48 -17.42
CA PHE A 98 -7.74 -6.06 -17.70
C PHE A 98 -6.38 -5.42 -17.95
N ALA A 99 -5.39 -5.70 -17.11
CA ALA A 99 -4.04 -5.18 -17.26
C ALA A 99 -3.39 -5.62 -18.59
N LEU A 100 -3.62 -6.88 -19.00
CA LEU A 100 -3.10 -7.42 -20.27
C LEU A 100 -3.86 -6.89 -21.49
N ALA A 101 -5.18 -6.70 -21.39
CA ALA A 101 -6.01 -6.19 -22.49
C ALA A 101 -5.83 -4.69 -22.74
N HIS A 102 -5.50 -3.93 -21.69
CA HIS A 102 -5.32 -2.48 -21.75
C HIS A 102 -3.95 -2.06 -21.19
N PRO A 103 -2.84 -2.45 -21.84
CA PRO A 103 -1.50 -2.24 -21.32
C PRO A 103 -1.17 -0.75 -21.12
N GLY A 104 -1.65 0.14 -22.00
CA GLY A 104 -1.44 1.58 -21.86
C GLY A 104 -2.09 2.16 -20.59
N VAL A 105 -3.33 1.73 -20.28
CA VAL A 105 -4.02 2.13 -19.05
C VAL A 105 -3.33 1.54 -17.83
N ALA A 106 -2.93 0.26 -17.92
CA ALA A 106 -2.28 -0.46 -16.84
C ALA A 106 -0.92 0.14 -16.47
N VAL A 107 -0.09 0.43 -17.47
CA VAL A 107 1.22 1.09 -17.31
C VAL A 107 1.04 2.53 -16.83
N GLY A 108 0.13 3.30 -17.43
CA GLY A 108 -0.15 4.66 -17.00
C GLY A 108 -0.60 4.74 -15.54
N GLY A 109 -1.53 3.86 -15.14
CA GLY A 109 -1.99 3.74 -13.76
C GLY A 109 -0.88 3.31 -12.80
N ALA A 110 -0.04 2.35 -13.21
CA ALA A 110 1.12 1.93 -12.42
C ALA A 110 2.14 3.07 -12.22
N LEU A 111 2.44 3.84 -13.26
CA LEU A 111 3.36 4.99 -13.18
C LEU A 111 2.82 6.07 -12.24
N VAL A 112 1.54 6.44 -12.38
CA VAL A 112 0.90 7.41 -11.48
C VAL A 112 0.94 6.91 -10.04
N ALA A 113 0.60 5.63 -9.81
CA ALA A 113 0.63 5.05 -8.48
C ALA A 113 2.05 5.00 -7.88
N LEU A 114 3.08 4.73 -8.69
CA LEU A 114 4.48 4.78 -8.25
C LEU A 114 4.91 6.20 -7.88
N VAL A 115 4.53 7.21 -8.67
CA VAL A 115 4.82 8.62 -8.34
C VAL A 115 4.14 9.01 -7.03
N LEU A 116 2.87 8.64 -6.85
CA LEU A 116 2.15 8.89 -5.60
C LEU A 116 2.76 8.15 -4.42
N LEU A 117 3.23 6.91 -4.62
CA LEU A 117 3.93 6.15 -3.58
C LEU A 117 5.22 6.86 -3.15
N VAL A 118 6.06 7.27 -4.10
CA VAL A 118 7.29 8.01 -3.81
C VAL A 118 6.98 9.30 -3.06
N PHE A 119 6.01 10.07 -3.56
CA PHE A 119 5.59 11.31 -2.91
C PHE A 119 5.08 11.07 -1.49
N SER A 120 4.29 10.01 -1.28
CA SER A 120 3.79 9.61 0.04
C SER A 120 4.94 9.26 0.98
N VAL A 121 5.93 8.47 0.55
CA VAL A 121 7.07 8.08 1.39
C VAL A 121 7.89 9.32 1.80
N VAL A 122 8.17 10.20 0.84
CA VAL A 122 8.91 11.45 1.10
C VAL A 122 8.15 12.34 2.07
N LEU A 123 6.84 12.52 1.87
CA LEU A 123 6.01 13.35 2.75
C LEU A 123 5.92 12.75 4.16
N THR A 124 5.71 11.43 4.28
CA THR A 124 5.71 10.74 5.57
C THR A 124 7.03 10.92 6.30
N PHE A 125 8.17 10.83 5.59
CA PHE A 125 9.48 11.08 6.18
C PHE A 125 9.57 12.49 6.79
N PHE A 126 9.21 13.53 6.04
CA PHE A 126 9.23 14.91 6.55
C PHE A 126 8.28 15.11 7.74
N LEU A 127 7.10 14.49 7.71
CA LEU A 127 6.14 14.57 8.81
C LEU A 127 6.70 13.92 10.10
N VAL A 128 7.36 12.77 9.97
CA VAL A 128 8.00 12.09 11.10
C VAL A 128 9.13 12.93 11.68
N VAL A 129 9.99 13.51 10.83
CA VAL A 129 11.07 14.42 11.28
C VAL A 129 10.49 15.63 12.02
N ALA A 130 9.49 16.30 11.43
CA ALA A 130 8.85 17.46 12.05
C ALA A 130 8.22 17.11 13.41
N TRP A 131 7.55 15.97 13.51
CA TRP A 131 6.97 15.47 14.75
C TRP A 131 8.03 15.20 15.83
N MET A 132 9.13 14.54 15.46
CA MET A 132 10.23 14.26 16.40
C MET A 132 10.89 15.55 16.90
N SER A 133 11.12 16.53 16.01
CA SER A 133 11.65 17.84 16.40
C SER A 133 10.71 18.57 17.36
N TRP A 134 9.39 18.54 17.09
CA TRP A 134 8.39 19.15 17.96
C TRP A 134 8.40 18.53 19.36
N VAL A 135 8.43 17.19 19.44
CA VAL A 135 8.55 16.47 20.71
C VAL A 135 9.83 16.84 21.44
N GLY A 136 10.95 16.97 20.72
CA GLY A 136 12.23 17.40 21.29
C GLY A 136 12.16 18.78 21.92
N LEU A 137 11.58 19.77 21.22
CA LEU A 137 11.41 21.13 21.72
C LEU A 137 10.50 21.19 22.96
N LEU A 138 9.41 20.42 22.97
CA LEU A 138 8.53 20.33 24.14
C LEU A 138 9.24 19.72 25.35
N ALA A 139 10.07 18.69 25.13
CA ALA A 139 10.84 18.07 26.19
C ALA A 139 11.88 19.04 26.76
N GLU A 140 12.58 19.79 25.91
CA GLU A 140 13.55 20.82 26.32
C GLU A 140 12.87 21.91 27.16
N TYR A 141 11.74 22.44 26.69
CA TYR A 141 10.97 23.45 27.44
C TYR A 141 10.48 22.93 28.80
N ALA A 142 10.05 21.66 28.87
CA ALA A 142 9.61 21.03 30.12
C ALA A 142 10.77 20.88 31.12
N VAL A 143 11.97 20.55 30.64
CA VAL A 143 13.18 20.47 31.48
C VAL A 143 13.56 21.86 31.98
N GLU A 144 13.59 22.85 31.10
CA GLU A 144 13.95 24.23 31.45
C GLU A 144 13.01 24.78 32.54
N THR A 145 11.69 24.65 32.36
CA THR A 145 10.69 25.08 33.35
C THR A 145 10.81 24.32 34.68
N ALA A 146 11.06 23.01 34.66
CA ALA A 146 11.27 22.23 35.87
C ALA A 146 12.53 22.66 36.64
N THR A 147 13.63 22.95 35.94
CA THR A 147 14.88 23.42 36.57
C THR A 147 14.76 24.85 37.09
N ALA A 148 14.03 25.73 36.39
CA ALA A 148 13.80 27.10 36.84
C ALA A 148 13.06 27.14 38.19
N HIS A 149 12.04 26.28 38.38
CA HIS A 149 11.33 26.17 39.67
C HIS A 149 12.21 25.67 40.82
N GLN A 150 13.14 24.75 40.56
CA GLN A 150 14.05 24.25 41.62
C GLN A 150 15.06 25.30 42.09
N SER A 151 15.39 26.30 41.26
CA SER A 151 16.37 27.34 41.61
C SER A 151 15.80 28.49 42.45
N THR A 152 14.48 28.55 42.60
CA THR A 152 13.76 29.57 43.39
C THR A 152 13.37 29.14 44.80
N ASP A 153 13.56 27.85 45.14
CA ASP A 153 13.39 27.28 46.48
C ASP A 153 14.73 27.15 47.22
#